data_AF-A0A7J6QN14-F1
#
_entry.id   AF-A0A7J6QN14-F1
#
_cell.length_a   1.000
_cell.length_b   1.000
_cell.length_c   1.000
_cell.angle_alpha   90.00
_cell.angle_beta   90.00
_cell.angle_gamma   90.00
#
_symmetry.space_group_name_H-M   'P 1'
#
loop_
_entity.id
_entity.type
_entity.pdbx_description
1 polymer ?
#
loop_
_entity_poly.entity_id
_entity_poly.type
_entity_poly.pdbx_seq_one_letter_code
_entity_poly.pdbx_strand_id
1 'polypeptide(L)'
;MRISSAFALASLVGAGAPPRDTIVFLKSGDDAVDIRELPKMLEDIGETPDEKVASFLETAEITSLNYVHSHVVQTSPSTIDSDALCHFVATASHKLSLRYQCAEEGYGKAYGLDEDLHVNDYDAGRQKHLKWMEMGEVWKLAATKFVRKPKVAVMDS
;
A
#
# COMPACT_ATOMS: atom_id res chain seq x y z
N MET A 1 -19.80 1.41 60.95
CA MET A 1 -19.86 2.35 59.82
C MET A 1 -19.83 1.56 58.53
N ARG A 2 -20.85 1.76 57.68
CA ARG A 2 -20.96 1.21 56.32
C ARG A 2 -20.23 2.15 55.35
N ILE A 3 -19.37 1.62 54.49
CA ILE A 3 -19.00 2.20 53.19
C ILE A 3 -18.69 0.98 52.30
N SER A 4 -19.69 0.33 51.69
CA SER A 4 -20.26 0.61 50.36
C SER A 4 -19.23 0.74 49.24
N SER A 5 -19.25 -0.27 48.39
CA SER A 5 -18.53 -0.44 47.11
C SER A 5 -18.96 0.58 46.06
N ALA A 6 -18.04 0.97 45.18
CA ALA A 6 -18.31 1.40 43.81
C ALA A 6 -17.01 1.24 43.00
N PHE A 7 -16.85 0.14 42.25
CA PHE A 7 -17.11 0.06 40.82
C PHE A 7 -16.54 1.24 40.01
N ALA A 8 -15.36 1.01 39.43
CA ALA A 8 -14.99 1.56 38.14
C ALA A 8 -14.30 0.43 37.35
N LEU A 9 -15.10 -0.53 36.88
CA LEU A 9 -14.74 -1.35 35.74
C LEU A 9 -14.80 -0.41 34.53
N ALA A 10 -13.68 0.25 34.25
CA ALA A 10 -13.49 0.91 32.97
C ALA A 10 -13.58 -0.17 31.90
N SER A 11 -14.70 -0.14 31.19
CA SER A 11 -14.90 -0.87 29.95
C SER A 11 -13.71 -0.59 29.04
N LEU A 12 -12.87 -1.61 28.83
CA LEU A 12 -11.96 -1.69 27.69
C LEU A 12 -12.86 -1.77 26.45
N VAL A 13 -13.31 -0.61 25.99
CA VAL A 13 -13.75 -0.43 24.60
C VAL A 13 -12.62 -0.99 23.76
N GLY A 14 -12.91 -2.08 23.06
CA GLY A 14 -11.94 -2.77 22.22
C GLY A 14 -11.20 -1.73 21.39
N ALA A 15 -9.90 -1.64 21.58
CA ALA A 15 -9.05 -0.79 20.77
C ALA A 15 -9.24 -1.28 19.32
N GLY A 16 -10.07 -0.56 18.55
CA GLY A 16 -10.19 -0.78 17.12
C GLY A 16 -8.78 -0.71 16.56
N ALA A 17 -8.39 -1.69 15.75
CA ALA A 17 -7.05 -1.70 15.19
C ALA A 17 -6.81 -0.35 14.49
N PRO A 18 -5.62 0.26 14.68
CA PRO A 18 -5.36 1.58 14.11
C PRO A 18 -5.52 1.54 12.59
N PRO A 19 -5.85 2.69 11.97
CA PRO A 19 -5.85 2.81 10.52
C PRO A 19 -4.52 2.33 9.95
N ARG A 20 -4.59 1.67 8.80
CA ARG A 20 -3.46 1.09 8.07
C ARG A 20 -3.42 1.67 6.69
N ASP A 21 -2.23 2.04 6.26
CA ASP A 21 -2.02 2.49 4.90
C ASP A 21 -2.05 1.28 3.96
N THR A 22 -2.73 1.40 2.83
CA THR A 22 -2.77 0.40 1.76
C THR A 22 -2.28 1.07 0.48
N ILE A 23 -1.19 0.54 -0.07
CA ILE A 23 -0.59 1.03 -1.29
C ILE A 23 -1.24 0.33 -2.48
N VAL A 24 -1.76 1.12 -3.41
CA VAL A 24 -2.41 0.66 -4.64
C VAL A 24 -1.71 1.27 -5.84
N PHE A 25 -1.18 0.42 -6.70
CA PHE A 25 -0.65 0.78 -8.02
C PHE A 25 -1.63 0.31 -9.09
N LEU A 26 -1.94 1.18 -10.05
CA LEU A 26 -2.84 0.90 -11.16
C LEU A 26 -2.32 1.55 -12.44
N LYS A 27 -2.28 0.79 -13.54
CA LYS A 27 -1.95 1.30 -14.87
C LYS A 27 -2.85 0.74 -15.97
N SER A 28 -3.18 1.61 -16.92
CA SER A 28 -3.73 1.26 -18.22
C SER A 28 -2.64 1.51 -19.27
N GLY A 29 -2.02 0.43 -19.76
CA GLY A 29 -0.79 0.58 -20.55
C GLY A 29 0.32 1.24 -19.72
N ASP A 30 0.75 2.43 -20.14
CA ASP A 30 1.77 3.23 -19.44
C ASP A 30 1.18 4.31 -18.53
N ASP A 31 -0.10 4.61 -18.69
CA ASP A 31 -0.80 5.67 -17.97
C ASP A 31 -1.23 5.22 -16.58
N ALA A 32 -0.97 6.06 -15.58
CA ALA A 32 -1.42 5.83 -14.21
C ALA A 32 -2.94 6.04 -14.11
N VAL A 33 -3.62 5.16 -13.38
CA VAL A 33 -5.06 5.24 -13.14
C VAL A 33 -5.29 5.61 -11.67
N ASP A 34 -6.12 6.62 -11.41
CA ASP A 34 -6.54 6.95 -10.05
C ASP A 34 -7.51 5.85 -9.56
N ILE A 35 -7.24 5.31 -8.37
CA ILE A 35 -8.11 4.30 -7.75
C ILE A 35 -9.56 4.78 -7.58
N ARG A 36 -9.78 6.10 -7.42
CA ARG A 36 -11.10 6.71 -7.33
C ARG A 36 -11.93 6.55 -8.61
N GLU A 37 -11.28 6.33 -9.75
CA GLU A 37 -11.96 6.17 -11.04
C GLU A 37 -12.46 4.74 -11.26
N LEU A 38 -11.93 3.75 -10.53
CA LEU A 38 -12.28 2.33 -10.72
C LEU A 38 -13.79 2.06 -10.66
N PRO A 39 -14.57 2.58 -9.70
CA PRO A 39 -16.02 2.34 -9.67
C PRO A 39 -16.70 2.81 -10.95
N LYS A 40 -16.38 4.02 -11.42
CA LYS A 40 -16.97 4.59 -12.64
C LYS A 40 -16.52 3.82 -13.89
N MET A 41 -15.25 3.44 -13.97
CA MET A 41 -14.75 2.63 -15.09
C MET A 41 -15.45 1.27 -15.20
N LEU A 42 -15.80 0.66 -14.05
CA LEU A 42 -16.61 -0.56 -14.02
C LEU A 42 -18.03 -0.31 -14.53
N GLU A 43 -18.67 0.76 -14.08
CA GLU A 43 -20.00 1.15 -14.58
C GLU A 43 -20.00 1.38 -16.09
N ASP A 44 -18.96 2.04 -16.62
CA ASP A 44 -18.82 2.34 -18.05
C ASP A 44 -18.74 1.07 -18.92
N ILE A 45 -18.34 -0.08 -18.35
CA ILE A 45 -18.33 -1.39 -19.03
C ILE A 45 -19.54 -2.28 -18.66
N GLY A 46 -20.52 -1.74 -17.94
CA GLY A 46 -21.74 -2.43 -17.54
C GLY A 46 -21.60 -3.35 -16.32
N GLU A 47 -20.52 -3.20 -15.55
CA GLU A 47 -20.30 -3.91 -14.30
C GLU A 47 -20.80 -3.09 -13.12
N THR A 48 -21.30 -3.75 -12.07
CA THR A 48 -21.75 -3.07 -10.85
C THR A 48 -20.63 -3.06 -9.82
N PRO A 49 -20.07 -1.90 -9.44
CA PRO A 49 -19.03 -1.84 -8.41
C PRO A 49 -19.60 -2.18 -7.03
N ASP A 50 -18.73 -2.64 -6.13
CA ASP A 50 -19.10 -2.82 -4.73
C ASP A 50 -19.43 -1.44 -4.12
N GLU A 51 -20.71 -1.21 -3.78
CA GLU A 51 -21.20 0.08 -3.29
C GLU A 51 -20.49 0.52 -1.99
N LYS A 52 -20.10 -0.43 -1.14
CA LYS A 52 -19.40 -0.13 0.12
C LYS A 52 -17.98 0.35 -0.17
N VAL A 53 -17.28 -0.27 -1.12
CA VAL A 53 -15.94 0.18 -1.53
C VAL A 53 -15.99 1.48 -2.33
N ALA A 54 -16.98 1.64 -3.22
CA ALA A 54 -17.17 2.86 -4.00
C ALA A 54 -17.41 4.08 -3.10
N SER A 55 -18.37 3.99 -2.16
CA SER A 55 -18.63 5.06 -1.19
C SER A 55 -17.44 5.33 -0.25
N PHE A 56 -16.67 4.30 0.09
CA PHE A 56 -15.42 4.49 0.81
C PHE A 56 -14.41 5.29 -0.02
N LEU A 57 -14.18 4.95 -1.29
CA LEU A 57 -13.20 5.63 -2.15
C LEU A 57 -13.55 7.09 -2.44
N GLU A 58 -14.83 7.46 -2.44
CA GLU A 58 -15.27 8.86 -2.56
C GLU A 58 -14.83 9.74 -1.38
N THR A 59 -14.75 9.15 -0.19
CA THR A 59 -14.52 9.88 1.08
C THR A 59 -13.18 9.57 1.72
N ALA A 60 -12.47 8.54 1.24
CA ALA A 60 -11.19 8.11 1.76
C ALA A 60 -10.11 9.18 1.56
N GLU A 61 -9.26 9.34 2.57
CA GLU A 61 -8.00 10.07 2.42
C GLU A 61 -7.04 9.22 1.58
N ILE A 62 -6.75 9.70 0.37
CA ILE A 62 -5.87 9.03 -0.58
C ILE A 62 -4.76 9.99 -1.02
N THR A 63 -3.53 9.60 -0.72
CA THR A 63 -2.32 10.34 -1.11
C THR A 63 -1.74 9.73 -2.38
N SER A 64 -1.63 10.52 -3.45
CA SER A 64 -1.01 10.09 -4.71
C SER A 64 0.51 10.24 -4.67
N LEU A 65 1.23 9.15 -4.90
CA LEU A 65 2.68 9.09 -5.04
C LEU A 65 3.06 9.17 -6.51
N ASN A 66 3.03 10.38 -7.07
CA ASN A 66 3.14 10.62 -8.52
C ASN A 66 4.38 10.00 -9.20
N TYR A 67 5.51 9.91 -8.48
CA TYR A 67 6.76 9.38 -9.06
C TYR A 67 6.74 7.86 -9.24
N VAL A 68 6.03 7.13 -8.37
CA VAL A 68 5.91 5.67 -8.43
C VAL A 68 4.54 5.21 -8.95
N HIS A 69 3.68 6.16 -9.36
CA HIS A 69 2.33 5.92 -9.89
C HIS A 69 1.45 5.07 -8.98
N SER A 70 1.54 5.33 -7.68
CA SER A 70 0.79 4.61 -6.64
C SER A 70 -0.06 5.55 -5.80
N HIS A 71 -1.04 4.99 -5.11
CA HIS A 71 -1.95 5.66 -4.19
C HIS A 71 -1.80 5.02 -2.81
N VAL A 72 -1.67 5.83 -1.78
CA VAL A 72 -1.74 5.38 -0.38
C VAL A 72 -3.14 5.66 0.10
N VAL A 73 -3.89 4.61 0.44
CA VAL A 73 -5.28 4.66 0.89
C VAL A 73 -5.34 4.28 2.36
N GLN A 74 -5.90 5.15 3.20
CA GLN A 74 -6.05 4.84 4.61
C GLN A 74 -7.23 3.90 4.86
N THR A 75 -6.93 2.67 5.26
CA THR A 75 -7.89 1.56 5.49
C THR A 75 -8.06 1.25 6.98
N SER A 76 -9.19 0.66 7.38
CA SER A 76 -9.38 0.20 8.75
C SER A 76 -10.43 -0.92 8.84
N PRO A 77 -10.38 -1.80 9.86
CA PRO A 77 -11.42 -2.82 10.04
C PRO A 77 -12.83 -2.26 10.28
N SER A 78 -12.95 -1.00 10.75
CA SER A 78 -14.24 -0.35 10.96
C SER A 78 -14.82 0.29 9.69
N THR A 79 -14.05 0.38 8.60
CA THR A 79 -14.50 0.92 7.31
C THR A 79 -14.34 -0.14 6.22
N ILE A 80 -13.28 -0.02 5.42
CA ILE A 80 -12.78 -0.99 4.45
C ILE A 80 -11.36 -1.34 4.91
N ASP A 81 -11.10 -2.62 5.16
CA ASP A 81 -9.76 -3.10 5.46
C ASP A 81 -8.94 -3.31 4.17
N SER A 82 -7.63 -3.51 4.34
CA SER A 82 -6.70 -3.66 3.24
C SER A 82 -7.04 -4.84 2.33
N ASP A 83 -7.46 -5.97 2.90
CA ASP A 83 -7.76 -7.18 2.14
C ASP A 83 -9.01 -6.98 1.26
N ALA A 84 -10.06 -6.34 1.81
CA ALA A 84 -11.26 -5.99 1.07
C ALA A 84 -10.95 -4.99 -0.07
N LEU A 85 -10.13 -3.96 0.20
CA LEU A 85 -9.71 -3.01 -0.83
C LEU A 85 -8.90 -3.70 -1.94
N CYS A 86 -7.92 -4.52 -1.57
CA CYS A 86 -7.09 -5.24 -2.53
C CYS A 86 -7.88 -6.27 -3.35
N HIS A 87 -8.89 -6.92 -2.76
CA HIS A 87 -9.77 -7.81 -3.48
C HIS A 87 -10.61 -7.07 -4.54
N PHE A 88 -11.16 -5.91 -4.17
CA PHE A 88 -11.87 -5.03 -5.11
C PHE A 88 -10.94 -4.59 -6.25
N VAL A 89 -9.76 -4.07 -5.92
CA VAL A 89 -8.75 -3.62 -6.90
C VAL A 89 -8.38 -4.74 -7.86
N ALA A 90 -8.11 -5.95 -7.37
CA ALA A 90 -7.77 -7.10 -8.20
C ALA A 90 -8.92 -7.44 -9.17
N THR A 91 -10.13 -7.55 -8.64
CA THR A 91 -11.33 -7.89 -9.43
C THR A 91 -11.61 -6.84 -10.50
N ALA A 92 -11.55 -5.56 -10.13
CA ALA A 92 -11.75 -4.44 -11.05
C ALA A 92 -10.68 -4.41 -12.14
N SER A 93 -9.41 -4.58 -11.75
CA SER A 93 -8.28 -4.59 -12.67
C SER A 93 -8.36 -5.73 -13.67
N HIS A 94 -8.81 -6.91 -13.25
CA HIS A 94 -9.04 -8.03 -14.18
C HIS A 94 -10.12 -7.72 -15.21
N LYS A 95 -11.25 -7.13 -14.79
CA LYS A 95 -12.36 -6.76 -15.70
C LYS A 95 -11.94 -5.64 -16.68
N LEU A 96 -11.16 -4.68 -16.19
CA LEU A 96 -10.71 -3.51 -16.94
C LEU A 96 -9.37 -3.72 -17.68
N SER A 97 -8.78 -4.92 -17.59
CA SER A 97 -7.47 -5.25 -18.17
C SER A 97 -6.33 -4.31 -17.73
N LEU A 98 -6.34 -3.91 -16.45
CA LEU A 98 -5.33 -3.04 -15.86
C LEU A 98 -4.18 -3.84 -15.25
N ARG A 99 -2.97 -3.27 -15.27
CA ARG A 99 -1.87 -3.75 -14.43
C ARG A 99 -2.07 -3.20 -13.02
N TYR A 100 -1.94 -4.05 -12.01
CA TYR A 100 -2.17 -3.63 -10.63
C TYR A 100 -1.17 -4.25 -9.65
N GLN A 101 -0.94 -3.55 -8.55
CA GLN A 101 -0.40 -4.10 -7.31
C GLN A 101 -1.18 -3.51 -6.15
N CYS A 102 -1.50 -4.31 -5.14
CA CYS A 102 -2.14 -3.82 -3.93
C CYS A 102 -1.56 -4.54 -2.73
N ALA A 103 -1.15 -3.77 -1.72
CA ALA A 103 -0.64 -4.31 -0.48
C ALA A 103 -0.88 -3.33 0.66
N GLU A 104 -1.23 -3.85 1.83
CA GLU A 104 -1.09 -3.10 3.08
C GLU A 104 0.36 -2.62 3.20
N GLU A 105 0.56 -1.34 3.51
CA GLU A 105 1.85 -0.77 3.88
C GLU A 105 2.33 -1.44 5.16
N GLY A 106 2.98 -2.58 4.97
CA GLY A 106 3.53 -3.37 6.04
C GLY A 106 4.83 -2.75 6.53
N TYR A 107 4.75 -1.70 7.35
CA TYR A 107 5.75 -1.54 8.41
C TYR A 107 5.64 -2.76 9.33
N GLY A 108 6.32 -3.85 8.94
CA GLY A 108 6.42 -5.06 9.77
C GLY A 108 5.93 -6.37 9.17
N LYS A 109 5.16 -6.41 8.07
CA LYS A 109 4.83 -7.71 7.44
C LYS A 109 6.10 -8.34 6.85
N ALA A 110 6.38 -9.57 7.24
CA ALA A 110 7.54 -10.34 6.81
C ALA A 110 7.29 -10.84 5.38
N TYR A 111 7.62 -10.02 4.40
CA TYR A 111 7.91 -10.55 3.07
C TYR A 111 9.15 -11.42 3.22
N GLY A 112 9.13 -12.60 2.59
CA GLY A 112 10.28 -13.51 2.59
C GLY A 112 11.55 -12.76 2.19
N LEU A 113 12.66 -13.12 2.86
CA LEU A 113 13.99 -12.59 2.58
C LEU A 113 14.19 -12.56 1.06
N ASP A 114 14.59 -11.40 0.55
CA ASP A 114 15.03 -11.29 -0.82
C ASP A 114 16.51 -11.69 -0.87
N GLU A 115 16.74 -12.97 -1.18
CA GLU A 115 18.09 -13.53 -1.25
C GLU A 115 18.81 -13.14 -2.55
N ASP A 116 18.09 -12.60 -3.55
CA ASP A 116 18.65 -12.32 -4.87
C ASP A 116 18.69 -10.83 -5.22
N LEU A 117 19.07 -10.03 -4.22
CA LEU A 117 19.35 -8.62 -4.37
C LEU A 117 20.66 -8.33 -5.12
N HIS A 118 21.43 -9.36 -5.51
CA HIS A 118 22.68 -9.20 -6.27
C HIS A 118 23.71 -8.23 -5.64
N VAL A 119 23.63 -8.00 -4.33
CA VAL A 119 24.57 -7.20 -3.54
C VAL A 119 25.14 -8.04 -2.41
N ASN A 120 26.41 -7.82 -2.07
CA ASN A 120 27.11 -8.54 -1.01
C ASN A 120 26.84 -7.95 0.39
N ASP A 121 25.65 -7.42 0.61
CA ASP A 121 25.23 -6.82 1.88
C ASP A 121 24.23 -7.76 2.56
N TYR A 122 24.65 -8.31 3.70
CA TYR A 122 23.84 -9.24 4.51
C TYR A 122 22.54 -8.59 5.01
N ASP A 123 22.57 -7.29 5.29
CA ASP A 123 21.41 -6.57 5.81
C ASP A 123 20.50 -6.05 4.68
N ALA A 124 20.97 -6.01 3.43
CA ALA A 124 20.15 -5.60 2.30
C ALA A 124 18.90 -6.49 2.13
N GLY A 125 19.03 -7.80 2.35
CA GLY A 125 17.89 -8.73 2.32
C GLY A 125 16.81 -8.43 3.37
N ARG A 126 17.14 -7.64 4.40
CA ARG A 126 16.21 -7.18 5.46
C ARG A 126 15.64 -5.79 5.18
N GLN A 127 16.22 -5.03 4.25
CA GLN A 127 15.81 -3.68 3.89
C GLN A 127 14.66 -3.73 2.88
N LYS A 128 13.43 -3.82 3.39
CA LYS A 128 12.20 -4.05 2.61
C LYS A 128 11.99 -3.10 1.43
N HIS A 129 12.40 -1.84 1.57
CA HIS A 129 12.27 -0.83 0.53
C HIS A 129 13.07 -1.19 -0.74
N LEU A 130 14.16 -1.95 -0.62
CA LEU A 130 14.99 -2.36 -1.75
C LEU A 130 14.25 -3.34 -2.67
N LYS A 131 13.44 -4.24 -2.10
CA LYS A 131 12.57 -5.14 -2.87
C LYS A 131 11.44 -4.38 -3.56
N TRP A 132 10.78 -3.46 -2.85
CA TRP A 132 9.69 -2.67 -3.41
C TRP A 132 10.14 -1.84 -4.63
N MET A 133 11.36 -1.31 -4.59
CA MET A 133 11.95 -0.57 -5.70
C MET A 133 12.62 -1.47 -6.76
N GLU A 134 12.47 -2.80 -6.69
CA GLU A 134 13.11 -3.77 -7.58
C GLU A 134 14.65 -3.57 -7.71
N MET A 135 15.31 -3.21 -6.61
CA MET A 135 16.72 -2.79 -6.63
C MET A 135 17.69 -3.87 -7.11
N GLY A 136 17.35 -5.16 -6.98
CA GLY A 136 18.16 -6.26 -7.54
C GLY A 136 18.43 -6.09 -9.04
N GLU A 137 17.39 -5.81 -9.82
CA GLU A 137 17.49 -5.58 -11.26
C GLU A 137 18.20 -4.26 -11.58
N VAL A 138 17.92 -3.20 -10.80
CA VAL A 138 18.59 -1.91 -10.93
C VAL A 138 20.09 -2.05 -10.72
N TRP A 139 20.52 -2.78 -9.69
CA TRP A 139 21.93 -2.98 -9.39
C TRP A 139 22.66 -3.82 -10.44
N LYS A 140 22.01 -4.85 -10.98
CA LYS A 140 22.53 -5.65 -12.08
C LYS A 140 22.77 -4.82 -13.34
N LEU A 141 21.82 -3.95 -13.69
CA LEU A 141 21.98 -2.98 -14.77
C LEU A 141 23.09 -1.96 -14.45
N ALA A 142 23.06 -1.40 -13.24
CA ALA A 142 23.98 -0.40 -12.75
C ALA A 142 25.44 -0.87 -12.75
N ALA A 143 25.71 -2.11 -12.33
CA ALA A 143 27.05 -2.68 -12.24
C ALA A 143 27.83 -2.59 -13.56
N THR A 144 27.12 -2.59 -14.69
CA THR A 144 27.71 -2.51 -16.03
C THR A 144 27.77 -1.08 -16.60
N LYS A 145 27.09 -0.10 -15.98
CA LYS A 145 26.80 1.21 -16.59
C LYS A 145 27.23 2.43 -15.75
N PHE A 146 27.56 2.28 -14.47
CA PHE A 146 27.97 3.43 -13.65
C PHE A 146 29.40 3.87 -13.97
N VAL A 147 29.51 4.97 -14.72
CA VAL A 147 30.80 5.62 -15.06
C VAL A 147 31.12 6.78 -14.11
N ARG A 148 30.14 7.29 -13.35
CA ARG A 148 30.31 8.46 -12.47
C ARG A 148 29.67 8.24 -11.10
N LYS A 149 30.39 8.67 -10.05
CA LYS A 149 29.90 8.68 -8.67
C LYS A 149 29.18 10.01 -8.40
N PRO A 150 27.85 10.02 -8.16
CA PRO A 150 27.16 11.26 -7.79
C PRO A 150 27.62 11.74 -6.41
N LYS A 151 27.74 13.05 -6.24
CA LYS A 151 27.92 13.66 -4.92
C LYS A 151 26.55 14.02 -4.37
N VAL A 152 26.19 13.47 -3.21
CA VAL A 152 24.92 13.71 -2.53
C VAL A 152 25.20 14.50 -1.26
N ALA A 153 24.51 15.62 -1.07
CA ALA A 153 24.54 16.38 0.17
C ALA A 153 23.35 15.96 1.04
N VAL A 154 23.61 15.63 2.30
CA VAL A 154 22.59 15.27 3.28
C VAL A 154 22.58 16.36 4.35
N MET A 155 21.44 17.03 4.52
CA MET A 155 21.22 17.98 5.62
C MET A 155 20.35 17.24 6.64
N ASP A 156 20.96 16.87 7.76
CA ASP A 156 20.36 16.02 8.79
C ASP A 156 20.44 16.69 10.17
N SER A 157 19.76 16.14 11.17
CA SER A 157 19.69 16.67 12.55
C SER A 157 20.83 16.25 13.46
#